data_AF-A0A8B7DQA9-F1
#
_entry.id   AF-A0A8B7DQA9-F1
#
_cell.length_a   1.000
_cell.length_b   1.000
_cell.length_c   1.000
_cell.angle_alpha   90.00
_cell.angle_beta   90.00
_cell.angle_gamma   90.00
#
_symmetry.space_group_name_H-M   'P 1'
#
loop_
_entity.id
_entity.type
_entity.pdbx_description
1 polymer ?
#
loop_
_entity_poly.entity_id
_entity_poly.type
_entity_poly.pdbx_seq_one_letter_code
_entity_poly.pdbx_strand_id
1 'polypeptide(L)'
;MNLKLNGNGFNKWKNLTEALKIHENSKSHRIAYQLWIETEIRMKAGETIDKQEQKLIEKDSLRWRSVLERLMNITLYLATNNMAFRGSSDKLYAVNNGKFLGLVQLLAKFDPIMLNHVTLALKGDISDHYCGKTIQNEMIDIMASKVTNIIISKALKSTYYSIIADCTPDVSHKEQLSLTMAFYLPCGSHSLNLVICDAAQSSLNSINVFGIIQRLFTLFSASTSRWNVLLSHTTNFTLKRLCETRWEAKIESLKAIRYQISSVHI
;
A
#
# COMPACT_ATOMS: atom_id res chain seq x y z
N MET A 1 8.55 71.79 10.16
CA MET A 1 7.81 71.41 8.93
C MET A 1 6.89 70.25 9.28
N ASN A 2 5.57 70.46 9.34
CA ASN A 2 4.60 69.44 9.74
C ASN A 2 4.40 68.42 8.60
N LEU A 3 5.28 67.42 8.54
CA LEU A 3 5.19 66.29 7.61
C LEU A 3 4.31 65.20 8.23
N LYS A 4 2.99 65.33 8.07
CA LYS A 4 2.05 64.26 8.42
C LYS A 4 1.83 63.37 7.21
N LEU A 5 2.57 62.26 7.14
CA LEU A 5 2.32 61.18 6.17
C LEU A 5 1.16 60.28 6.61
N ASN A 6 0.63 60.45 7.83
CA ASN A 6 -0.49 59.68 8.35
C ASN A 6 -1.76 60.54 8.36
N GLY A 7 -2.80 60.09 7.65
CA GLY A 7 -4.17 60.59 7.73
C GLY A 7 -4.62 61.57 6.66
N ASN A 8 -3.81 62.58 6.30
CA ASN A 8 -4.26 63.70 5.43
C ASN A 8 -3.59 63.77 4.05
N GLY A 9 -2.78 62.78 3.68
CA GLY A 9 -2.11 62.73 2.38
C GLY A 9 -0.97 63.75 2.20
N PHE A 10 -0.18 63.57 1.14
CA PHE A 10 0.99 64.40 0.83
C PHE A 10 0.78 65.18 -0.48
N ASN A 11 0.72 66.51 -0.38
CA ASN A 11 0.29 67.36 -1.51
C ASN A 11 1.45 68.05 -2.24
N LYS A 12 2.69 67.93 -1.74
CA LYS A 12 3.88 68.64 -2.27
C LYS A 12 4.90 67.67 -2.86
N TRP A 13 4.51 66.95 -3.93
CA TRP A 13 5.30 65.91 -4.59
C TRP A 13 6.74 66.29 -4.95
N LYS A 14 7.01 67.57 -5.29
CA LYS A 14 8.38 68.07 -5.56
C LYS A 14 9.34 67.94 -4.37
N ASN A 15 8.83 67.89 -3.14
CA ASN A 15 9.62 67.75 -1.92
C ASN A 15 9.49 66.36 -1.28
N LEU A 16 8.92 65.39 -2.00
CA LEU A 16 8.63 64.05 -1.48
C LEU A 16 9.91 63.34 -1.03
N THR A 17 10.98 63.41 -1.82
CA THR A 17 12.25 62.73 -1.53
C THR A 17 12.86 63.19 -0.21
N GLU A 18 12.82 64.49 0.05
CA GLU A 18 13.32 65.07 1.31
C GLU A 18 12.39 64.73 2.48
N ALA A 19 11.08 64.78 2.25
CA ALA A 19 10.08 64.38 3.23
C ALA A 19 10.20 62.90 3.64
N LEU A 20 10.46 62.00 2.68
CA LEU A 20 10.70 60.58 2.91
C LEU A 20 11.97 60.38 3.71
N LYS A 21 13.08 61.05 3.35
CA LYS A 21 14.32 61.00 4.14
C LYS A 21 14.10 61.44 5.60
N ILE A 22 13.33 62.50 5.83
CA ILE A 22 13.01 62.97 7.19
C ILE A 22 12.14 61.94 7.92
N HIS A 23 11.16 61.34 7.22
CA HIS A 23 10.28 60.31 7.79
C HIS A 23 11.02 59.01 8.12
N GLU A 24 11.84 58.48 7.21
CA GLU A 24 12.66 57.28 7.42
C GLU A 24 13.60 57.44 8.62
N ASN A 25 14.12 58.65 8.81
CA ASN A 25 14.96 58.99 9.96
C ASN A 25 14.18 59.44 11.20
N SER A 26 12.84 59.53 11.11
CA SER A 26 12.01 59.90 12.26
C SER A 26 12.03 58.80 13.31
N LYS A 27 11.92 59.21 14.57
CA LYS A 27 11.85 58.29 15.71
C LYS A 27 10.67 57.30 15.57
N SER A 28 9.53 57.77 15.08
CA SER A 28 8.34 56.94 14.87
C SER A 28 8.56 55.83 13.84
N HIS A 29 9.19 56.14 12.70
CA HIS A 29 9.47 55.14 11.67
C HIS A 29 10.47 54.10 12.17
N ARG A 30 11.56 54.54 12.82
CA ARG A 30 12.57 53.63 13.38
C ARG A 30 12.00 52.68 14.44
N ILE A 31 11.14 53.18 15.33
CA ILE A 31 10.44 52.35 16.31
C ILE A 31 9.52 51.35 15.61
N ALA A 32 8.72 51.79 14.64
CA ALA A 32 7.82 50.89 13.90
C ALA A 32 8.60 49.80 13.14
N TYR A 33 9.72 50.17 12.51
CA TYR A 33 10.59 49.24 11.80
C TYR A 33 11.25 48.24 12.75
N GLN A 34 11.72 48.68 13.92
CA GLN A 34 12.28 47.81 14.94
C GLN A 34 11.24 46.82 15.48
N LEU A 35 10.02 47.29 15.77
CA LEU A 35 8.91 46.43 16.18
C LEU A 35 8.54 45.41 15.10
N TRP A 36 8.60 45.79 13.82
CA TRP A 36 8.36 44.89 12.70
C TRP A 36 9.42 43.79 12.62
N ILE A 37 10.72 44.13 12.68
CA ILE A 37 11.81 43.13 12.71
C ILE A 37 11.67 42.21 13.93
N GLU A 38 11.42 42.77 15.11
CA GLU A 38 11.22 41.98 16.34
C GLU A 38 10.05 41.00 16.20
N THR A 39 8.95 41.43 15.58
CA THR A 39 7.78 40.59 15.30
C THR A 39 8.13 39.48 14.31
N GLU A 40 8.86 39.78 13.24
CA GLU A 40 9.31 38.79 12.26
C GLU A 40 10.19 37.70 12.90
N ILE A 41 11.11 38.10 13.78
CA ILE A 41 11.97 37.18 14.55
C ILE A 41 11.11 36.31 15.47
N ARG A 42 10.16 36.91 16.20
CA ARG A 42 9.24 36.17 17.09
C ARG A 42 8.34 35.21 16.33
N MET A 43 7.88 35.57 15.14
CA MET A 43 7.11 34.66 14.26
C MET A 43 7.96 33.46 13.84
N LYS A 44 9.21 33.68 13.42
CA LYS A 44 10.13 32.58 13.05
C LYS A 44 10.49 31.68 14.24
N ALA A 45 10.57 32.24 15.45
CA ALA A 45 10.89 31.51 16.67
C ALA A 45 9.66 30.93 17.39
N GLY A 46 8.43 31.20 16.91
CA GLY A 46 7.19 30.79 17.57
C GLY A 46 6.98 31.44 18.95
N GLU A 47 7.42 32.69 19.14
CA GLU A 47 7.37 33.44 20.40
C GLU A 47 6.40 34.63 20.40
N THR A 48 5.39 34.56 19.55
CA THR A 48 4.34 35.59 19.44
C THR A 48 3.40 35.56 20.65
N ILE A 49 2.55 36.58 20.78
CA ILE A 49 1.60 36.72 21.90
C ILE A 49 0.64 35.52 21.98
N ASP A 50 0.30 34.94 20.82
CA ASP A 50 -0.53 33.76 20.64
C ASP A 50 0.25 32.43 20.79
N LYS A 51 1.54 32.43 21.16
CA LYS A 51 2.33 31.19 21.38
C LYS A 51 1.61 30.18 22.29
N GLN A 52 0.93 30.66 23.33
CA GLN A 52 0.20 29.78 24.24
C GLN A 52 -1.00 29.13 23.56
N GLU A 53 -1.78 29.91 22.81
CA GLU A 53 -2.93 29.41 22.04
C GLU A 53 -2.50 28.45 20.92
N GLN A 54 -1.44 28.81 20.18
CA GLN A 54 -0.87 27.97 19.14
C GLN A 54 -0.43 26.61 19.70
N LYS A 55 0.21 26.59 20.88
CA LYS A 55 0.58 25.34 21.56
C LYS A 55 -0.65 24.49 21.94
N LEU A 56 -1.75 25.11 22.35
CA LEU A 56 -2.99 24.39 22.66
C LEU A 56 -3.61 23.78 21.39
N ILE A 57 -3.67 24.54 20.30
CA ILE A 57 -4.15 24.08 18.99
C ILE A 57 -3.31 22.90 18.49
N GLU A 58 -1.98 22.99 18.59
CA GLU A 58 -1.07 21.92 18.18
C GLU A 58 -1.25 20.66 19.03
N LYS A 59 -1.41 20.82 20.34
CA LYS A 59 -1.68 19.71 21.26
C LYS A 59 -3.00 19.01 20.90
N ASP A 60 -4.04 19.77 20.59
CA ASP A 60 -5.33 19.20 20.16
C ASP A 60 -5.25 18.55 18.79
N SER A 61 -4.50 19.14 17.85
CA SER A 61 -4.23 18.54 16.54
C SER A 61 -3.54 17.18 16.67
N LEU A 62 -2.53 17.09 17.54
CA LEU A 62 -1.83 15.83 17.83
C LEU A 62 -2.75 14.79 18.48
N ARG A 63 -3.61 15.23 19.42
CA ARG A 63 -4.62 14.36 20.04
C ARG A 63 -5.56 13.79 18.97
N TRP A 64 -6.11 14.63 18.10
CA TRP A 64 -7.04 14.20 17.05
C TRP A 64 -6.39 13.31 16.00
N ARG A 65 -5.15 13.59 15.59
CA ARG A 65 -4.39 12.69 14.71
C ARG A 65 -4.22 11.31 15.34
N SER A 66 -3.91 11.27 16.64
CA SER A 66 -3.76 10.02 17.38
C SER A 66 -5.07 9.23 17.42
N VAL A 67 -6.20 9.88 17.67
CA VAL A 67 -7.53 9.24 17.63
C VAL A 67 -7.83 8.72 16.21
N LEU A 68 -7.65 9.57 15.19
CA LEU A 68 -7.96 9.25 13.81
C LEU A 68 -7.17 8.05 13.31
N GLU A 69 -5.88 7.95 13.65
CA GLU A 69 -5.04 6.80 13.32
C GLU A 69 -5.65 5.48 13.81
N ARG A 70 -6.17 5.46 15.04
CA ARG A 70 -6.79 4.27 15.64
C ARG A 70 -8.12 3.93 14.96
N LEU A 71 -8.94 4.93 14.67
CA LEU A 71 -10.20 4.74 13.94
C LEU A 71 -9.95 4.21 12.51
N MET A 72 -8.93 4.74 11.83
CA MET A 72 -8.48 4.24 10.53
C MET A 72 -7.97 2.80 10.63
N ASN A 73 -7.22 2.45 11.68
CA ASN A 73 -6.78 1.07 11.89
C ASN A 73 -7.94 0.10 12.15
N ILE A 74 -8.97 0.52 12.90
CA ILE A 74 -10.20 -0.26 13.05
C ILE A 74 -10.88 -0.45 11.70
N THR A 75 -11.03 0.62 10.92
CA THR A 75 -11.63 0.56 9.58
C THR A 75 -10.87 -0.39 8.67
N LEU A 76 -9.54 -0.28 8.64
CA LEU A 76 -8.67 -1.16 7.86
C LEU A 76 -8.84 -2.61 8.29
N TYR A 77 -8.78 -2.90 9.58
CA TYR A 77 -8.95 -4.26 10.12
C TYR A 77 -10.29 -4.88 9.71
N LEU A 78 -11.39 -4.14 9.84
CA LEU A 78 -12.71 -4.64 9.45
C LEU A 78 -12.80 -4.87 7.94
N ALA A 79 -12.28 -3.95 7.14
CA ALA A 79 -12.28 -4.06 5.68
C ALA A 79 -11.45 -5.26 5.20
N THR A 80 -10.23 -5.45 5.71
CA THR A 80 -9.35 -6.56 5.31
C THR A 80 -9.89 -7.93 5.69
N ASN A 81 -10.69 -8.00 6.75
CA ASN A 81 -11.31 -9.24 7.22
C ASN A 81 -12.76 -9.42 6.73
N ASN A 82 -13.22 -8.59 5.78
CA ASN A 82 -14.58 -8.61 5.24
C ASN A 82 -15.67 -8.62 6.34
N MET A 83 -15.45 -7.83 7.41
CA MET A 83 -16.36 -7.77 8.54
C MET A 83 -17.33 -6.60 8.42
N ALA A 84 -18.59 -6.83 8.80
CA ALA A 84 -19.58 -5.77 8.90
C ALA A 84 -19.15 -4.69 9.91
N PHE A 85 -19.27 -3.42 9.52
CA PHE A 85 -18.92 -2.27 10.36
C PHE A 85 -20.04 -1.89 11.33
N ARG A 86 -21.27 -1.88 10.81
CA ARG A 86 -22.45 -1.34 11.45
C ARG A 86 -23.29 -2.44 12.10
N GLY A 87 -24.11 -2.03 13.05
CA GLY A 87 -25.21 -2.83 13.57
C GLY A 87 -26.51 -2.04 13.50
N SER A 88 -27.54 -2.52 14.21
CA SER A 88 -28.84 -1.86 14.28
C SER A 88 -28.82 -0.52 15.03
N SER A 89 -27.78 -0.25 15.81
CA SER A 89 -27.57 1.02 16.51
C SER A 89 -26.30 1.72 16.03
N ASP A 90 -26.30 3.06 16.07
CA ASP A 90 -25.17 3.93 15.78
C ASP A 90 -24.60 4.62 17.03
N LYS A 91 -25.06 4.21 18.23
CA LYS A 91 -24.66 4.81 19.51
C LYS A 91 -23.62 3.99 20.25
N LEU A 92 -22.67 4.66 20.89
CA LEU A 92 -21.72 4.03 21.79
C LEU A 92 -22.47 3.38 22.97
N TYR A 93 -22.10 2.14 23.26
CA TYR A 93 -22.61 1.27 24.34
C TYR A 93 -24.08 0.86 24.21
N ALA A 94 -24.72 1.19 23.10
CA ALA A 94 -26.01 0.62 22.77
C ALA A 94 -25.88 -0.85 22.33
N VAL A 95 -26.94 -1.62 22.56
CA VAL A 95 -27.04 -2.99 22.07
C VAL A 95 -27.00 -2.98 20.54
N ASN A 96 -26.29 -3.94 19.94
CA ASN A 96 -26.14 -4.06 18.48
C ASN A 96 -25.59 -2.81 17.79
N ASN A 97 -24.60 -2.13 18.40
CA ASN A 97 -23.99 -0.93 17.83
C ASN A 97 -22.93 -1.17 16.75
N GLY A 98 -22.79 -2.42 16.31
CA GLY A 98 -21.86 -2.81 15.24
C GLY A 98 -20.43 -3.05 15.70
N LYS A 99 -19.64 -3.73 14.86
CA LYS A 99 -18.28 -4.12 15.21
C LYS A 99 -17.33 -2.93 15.27
N PHE A 100 -17.56 -1.88 14.48
CA PHE A 100 -16.73 -0.67 14.51
C PHE A 100 -16.77 -0.01 15.90
N LEU A 101 -17.98 0.28 16.41
CA LEU A 101 -18.14 0.86 17.75
C LEU A 101 -17.70 -0.12 18.85
N GLY A 102 -17.94 -1.42 18.67
CA GLY A 102 -17.42 -2.45 19.56
C GLY A 102 -15.89 -2.43 19.70
N LEU A 103 -15.16 -2.27 18.58
CA LEU A 103 -13.69 -2.16 18.60
C LEU A 103 -13.20 -0.83 19.18
N VAL A 104 -13.91 0.27 18.94
CA VAL A 104 -13.61 1.57 19.58
C VAL A 104 -13.70 1.43 21.11
N GLN A 105 -14.73 0.77 21.61
CA GLN A 105 -14.92 0.52 23.04
C GLN A 105 -13.88 -0.43 23.61
N LEU A 106 -13.50 -1.46 22.83
CA LEU A 106 -12.46 -2.39 23.23
C LEU A 106 -11.11 -1.67 23.37
N LEU A 107 -10.73 -0.83 22.39
CA LEU A 107 -9.51 -0.03 22.47
C LEU A 107 -9.55 0.93 23.65
N ALA A 108 -10.69 1.55 23.94
CA ALA A 108 -10.84 2.44 25.09
C ALA A 108 -10.55 1.75 26.44
N LYS A 109 -10.60 0.41 26.54
CA LYS A 109 -10.20 -0.31 27.76
C LYS A 109 -8.69 -0.36 27.98
N PHE A 110 -7.90 -0.24 26.90
CA PHE A 110 -6.45 -0.47 26.94
C PHE A 110 -5.63 0.74 26.49
N ASP A 111 -6.24 1.68 25.76
CA ASP A 111 -5.61 2.87 25.22
C ASP A 111 -6.15 4.14 25.91
N PRO A 112 -5.32 4.87 26.67
CA PRO A 112 -5.72 6.08 27.37
C PRO A 112 -6.27 7.19 26.45
N ILE A 113 -5.76 7.30 25.22
CA ILE A 113 -6.21 8.29 24.24
C ILE A 113 -7.63 7.97 23.80
N MET A 114 -7.93 6.70 23.53
CA MET A 114 -9.27 6.25 23.19
C MET A 114 -10.22 6.31 24.37
N LEU A 115 -9.75 6.01 25.59
CA LEU A 115 -10.55 6.14 26.80
C LEU A 115 -11.04 7.57 26.99
N ASN A 116 -10.12 8.53 26.90
CA ASN A 116 -10.45 9.95 26.99
C ASN A 116 -11.43 10.37 25.88
N HIS A 117 -11.16 9.96 24.63
CA HIS A 117 -12.02 10.25 23.49
C HIS A 117 -13.46 9.74 23.68
N VAL A 118 -13.62 8.48 24.07
CA VAL A 118 -14.94 7.86 24.30
C VAL A 118 -15.65 8.53 25.47
N THR A 119 -14.93 8.88 26.53
CA THR A 119 -15.51 9.56 27.70
C THR A 119 -16.06 10.95 27.32
N LEU A 120 -15.31 11.73 26.55
CA LEU A 120 -15.76 13.03 26.04
C LEU A 120 -16.97 12.87 25.12
N ALA A 121 -16.96 11.86 24.23
CA ALA A 121 -18.09 11.58 23.35
C ALA A 121 -19.38 11.25 24.12
N LEU A 122 -19.27 10.49 25.21
CA LEU A 122 -20.42 10.12 26.04
C LEU A 122 -20.98 11.28 26.86
N LYS A 123 -20.12 12.21 27.31
CA LYS A 123 -20.54 13.40 28.05
C LYS A 123 -21.23 14.44 27.16
N GLY A 124 -21.04 14.35 25.84
CA GLY A 124 -21.48 15.37 24.90
C GLY A 124 -20.53 16.57 24.82
N ASP A 125 -19.33 16.46 25.40
CA ASP A 125 -18.31 17.53 25.42
C ASP A 125 -17.65 17.72 24.03
N ILE A 126 -17.78 16.73 23.15
CA ILE A 126 -17.34 16.79 21.75
C ILE A 126 -18.53 16.51 20.82
N SER A 127 -18.82 17.44 19.91
CA SER A 127 -19.86 17.28 18.89
C SER A 127 -19.49 16.21 17.86
N ASP A 128 -18.24 16.25 17.40
CA ASP A 128 -17.75 15.43 16.29
C ASP A 128 -16.74 14.40 16.79
N HIS A 129 -17.24 13.30 17.34
CA HIS A 129 -16.39 12.23 17.88
C HIS A 129 -15.94 11.20 16.83
N TYR A 130 -16.16 11.46 15.54
CA TYR A 130 -15.71 10.64 14.39
C TYR A 130 -16.16 9.16 14.39
N CYS A 131 -17.08 8.77 15.26
CA CYS A 131 -17.61 7.40 15.29
C CYS A 131 -18.90 7.24 14.46
N GLY A 132 -19.45 8.33 13.92
CA GLY A 132 -20.69 8.33 13.16
C GLY A 132 -20.57 7.63 11.80
N LYS A 133 -21.71 7.15 11.28
CA LYS A 133 -21.77 6.41 10.01
C LYS A 133 -21.22 7.18 8.81
N THR A 134 -21.39 8.51 8.79
CA THR A 134 -20.92 9.39 7.70
C THR A 134 -19.40 9.37 7.64
N ILE A 135 -18.75 9.63 8.78
CA ILE A 135 -17.30 9.59 8.90
C ILE A 135 -16.74 8.19 8.61
N GLN A 136 -17.41 7.12 9.06
CA GLN A 136 -17.01 5.76 8.69
C GLN A 136 -17.00 5.56 7.17
N ASN A 137 -18.00 6.08 6.44
CA ASN A 137 -18.00 6.02 4.97
C ASN A 137 -16.85 6.84 4.37
N GLU A 138 -16.60 8.06 4.87
CA GLU A 138 -15.49 8.88 4.38
C GLU A 138 -14.14 8.18 4.53
N MET A 139 -13.89 7.53 5.67
CA MET A 139 -12.67 6.73 5.88
C MET A 139 -12.56 5.59 4.88
N ILE A 140 -13.67 4.86 4.65
CA ILE A 140 -13.73 3.76 3.68
C ILE A 140 -13.44 4.29 2.27
N ASP A 141 -14.08 5.39 1.87
CA ASP A 141 -13.94 5.98 0.54
C ASP A 141 -12.52 6.50 0.28
N ILE A 142 -11.88 7.12 1.27
CA ILE A 142 -10.49 7.57 1.18
C ILE A 142 -9.55 6.37 0.99
N MET A 143 -9.72 5.31 1.79
CA MET A 143 -8.91 4.10 1.66
C MET A 143 -9.15 3.41 0.31
N ALA A 144 -10.41 3.26 -0.09
CA ALA A 144 -10.80 2.66 -1.36
C ALA A 144 -10.21 3.44 -2.54
N SER A 145 -10.30 4.77 -2.54
CA SER A 145 -9.70 5.64 -3.55
C SER A 145 -8.19 5.44 -3.64
N LYS A 146 -7.48 5.36 -2.49
CA LYS A 146 -6.04 5.11 -2.49
C LYS A 146 -5.69 3.74 -3.09
N VAL A 147 -6.42 2.69 -2.72
CA VAL A 147 -6.21 1.33 -3.25
C VAL A 147 -6.48 1.30 -4.76
N THR A 148 -7.60 1.87 -5.20
CA THR A 148 -7.97 1.96 -6.62
C THR A 148 -6.91 2.71 -7.42
N ASN A 149 -6.41 3.85 -6.93
CA ASN A 149 -5.34 4.59 -7.58
C ASN A 149 -4.06 3.76 -7.71
N ILE A 150 -3.71 2.95 -6.70
CA ILE A 150 -2.57 2.04 -6.78
C ILE A 150 -2.81 0.96 -7.84
N ILE A 151 -3.99 0.35 -7.88
CA ILE A 151 -4.34 -0.68 -8.87
C ILE A 151 -4.28 -0.10 -10.30
N ILE A 152 -4.88 1.07 -10.54
CA ILE A 152 -4.84 1.76 -11.83
C ILE A 152 -3.39 2.07 -12.22
N SER A 153 -2.57 2.58 -11.28
CA SER A 153 -1.17 2.87 -11.56
C SER A 153 -0.36 1.62 -11.93
N LYS A 154 -0.71 0.45 -11.38
CA LYS A 154 -0.11 -0.84 -11.75
C LYS A 154 -0.55 -1.28 -13.14
N ALA A 155 -1.84 -1.13 -13.47
CA ALA A 155 -2.37 -1.45 -14.79
C ALA A 155 -1.71 -0.64 -15.90
N LEU A 156 -1.55 0.67 -15.70
CA LEU A 156 -0.89 1.54 -16.66
C LEU A 156 0.60 1.22 -16.88
N LYS A 157 1.25 0.59 -15.90
CA LYS A 157 2.68 0.21 -15.97
C LYS A 157 2.89 -1.22 -16.47
N SER A 158 1.88 -2.09 -16.35
CA SER A 158 2.00 -3.48 -16.76
C SER A 158 1.92 -3.63 -18.27
N THR A 159 2.79 -4.45 -18.85
CA THR A 159 2.73 -4.79 -20.28
C THR A 159 1.48 -5.61 -20.59
N TYR A 160 1.11 -6.54 -19.69
CA TYR A 160 -0.04 -7.41 -19.86
C TYR A 160 -0.81 -7.54 -18.55
N TYR A 161 -2.13 -7.43 -18.65
CA TYR A 161 -3.08 -7.74 -17.59
C TYR A 161 -4.39 -8.22 -18.23
N SER A 162 -5.18 -8.98 -17.48
CA SER A 162 -6.51 -9.41 -17.89
C SER A 162 -7.57 -8.89 -16.92
N ILE A 163 -8.77 -8.62 -17.43
CA ILE A 163 -9.94 -8.26 -16.64
C ILE A 163 -10.99 -9.34 -16.83
N ILE A 164 -11.49 -9.88 -15.72
CA ILE A 164 -12.65 -10.77 -15.68
C ILE A 164 -13.84 -9.93 -15.23
N ALA A 165 -14.91 -9.96 -16.02
CA ALA A 165 -16.16 -9.28 -15.74
C ALA A 165 -17.25 -10.33 -15.53
N ASP A 166 -17.88 -10.34 -14.36
CA ASP A 166 -18.94 -11.29 -14.01
C ASP A 166 -20.16 -10.54 -13.47
N CYS A 167 -21.35 -10.89 -13.95
CA CYS A 167 -22.62 -10.24 -13.58
C CYS A 167 -23.52 -11.22 -12.83
N THR A 168 -24.00 -10.82 -11.67
CA THR A 168 -24.99 -11.57 -10.89
C THR A 168 -26.10 -10.66 -10.40
N PRO A 169 -27.38 -11.02 -10.54
CA PRO A 169 -28.47 -10.25 -9.94
C PRO A 169 -28.44 -10.37 -8.42
N ASP A 170 -28.64 -9.25 -7.72
CA ASP A 170 -28.79 -9.25 -6.27
C ASP A 170 -30.18 -9.73 -5.81
N VAL A 171 -30.40 -9.73 -4.49
CA VAL A 171 -31.68 -10.12 -3.87
C VAL A 171 -32.87 -9.24 -4.28
N SER A 172 -32.62 -8.07 -4.86
CA SER A 172 -33.64 -7.16 -5.41
C SER A 172 -33.77 -7.30 -6.93
N HIS A 173 -33.19 -8.35 -7.52
CA HIS A 173 -33.13 -8.59 -8.96
C HIS A 173 -32.45 -7.47 -9.75
N LYS A 174 -31.51 -6.73 -9.13
CA LYS A 174 -30.68 -5.75 -9.84
C LYS A 174 -29.35 -6.37 -10.21
N GLU A 175 -28.96 -6.24 -11.47
CA GLU A 175 -27.67 -6.70 -11.98
C GLU A 175 -26.52 -6.01 -11.25
N GLN A 176 -25.59 -6.80 -10.71
CA GLN A 176 -24.34 -6.34 -10.09
C GLN A 176 -23.17 -6.86 -10.93
N LEU A 177 -22.34 -5.95 -11.42
CA LEU A 177 -21.12 -6.28 -12.17
C LEU A 177 -19.91 -6.28 -11.23
N SER A 178 -19.20 -7.40 -11.20
CA SER A 178 -17.90 -7.53 -10.54
C SER A 178 -16.77 -7.51 -11.59
N LEU A 179 -15.72 -6.73 -11.32
CA LEU A 179 -14.53 -6.65 -12.15
C LEU A 179 -13.32 -7.13 -11.36
N THR A 180 -12.69 -8.21 -11.82
CA THR A 180 -11.46 -8.76 -11.22
C THR A 180 -10.29 -8.54 -12.18
N MET A 181 -9.24 -7.87 -11.71
CA MET A 181 -8.03 -7.62 -12.49
C MET A 181 -6.92 -8.60 -12.09
N ALA A 182 -6.30 -9.23 -13.08
CA ALA A 182 -5.14 -10.12 -12.89
C ALA A 182 -3.94 -9.59 -13.68
N PHE A 183 -2.85 -9.30 -12.99
CA PHE A 183 -1.61 -8.83 -13.61
C PHE A 183 -0.74 -10.00 -14.05
N TYR A 184 -0.17 -9.93 -15.26
CA TYR A 184 0.83 -10.90 -15.68
C TYR A 184 2.14 -10.65 -14.93
N LEU A 185 2.62 -11.69 -14.24
CA LEU A 185 3.92 -11.67 -13.57
C LEU A 185 4.86 -12.63 -14.33
N PRO A 186 5.87 -12.12 -15.05
CA PRO A 186 6.84 -13.00 -15.71
C PRO A 186 7.60 -13.81 -14.64
N CYS A 187 7.53 -15.13 -14.74
CA CYS A 187 8.33 -16.00 -13.89
C CYS A 187 9.71 -16.16 -14.52
N GLY A 188 10.74 -15.56 -13.92
CA GLY A 188 12.12 -15.66 -14.40
C GLY A 188 12.58 -17.12 -14.57
N SER A 189 12.20 -18.00 -13.64
CA SER A 189 12.49 -19.45 -13.74
C SER A 189 11.79 -20.10 -14.93
N HIS A 190 10.56 -19.68 -15.26
CA HIS A 190 9.84 -20.20 -16.42
C HIS A 190 10.46 -19.70 -17.72
N SER A 191 10.78 -18.40 -17.82
CA SER A 191 11.49 -17.83 -18.96
C SER A 191 12.85 -18.48 -19.19
N LEU A 192 13.64 -18.66 -18.12
CA LEU A 192 14.94 -19.34 -18.21
C LEU A 192 14.79 -20.80 -18.64
N ASN A 193 13.82 -21.51 -18.08
CA ASN A 193 13.52 -22.89 -18.46
C ASN A 193 13.15 -23.01 -19.94
N LEU A 194 12.36 -22.07 -20.50
CA LEU A 194 12.05 -22.02 -21.93
C LEU A 194 13.30 -21.78 -22.76
N VAL A 195 14.13 -20.78 -22.41
CA VAL A 195 15.39 -20.48 -23.11
C VAL A 195 16.32 -21.69 -23.13
N ILE A 196 16.47 -22.40 -22.01
CA ILE A 196 17.32 -23.60 -21.95
C ILE A 196 16.72 -24.75 -22.78
N CYS A 197 15.39 -24.93 -22.75
CA CYS A 197 14.73 -25.92 -23.59
C CYS A 197 14.95 -25.65 -25.08
N ASP A 198 14.82 -24.40 -25.52
CA ASP A 198 15.04 -24.00 -26.92
C ASP A 198 16.52 -24.15 -27.31
N ALA A 199 17.45 -23.76 -26.42
CA ALA A 199 18.88 -23.96 -26.63
C ALA A 199 19.26 -25.45 -26.73
N ALA A 200 18.58 -26.34 -26.01
CA ALA A 200 18.77 -27.78 -26.15
C ALA A 200 18.20 -28.31 -27.48
N GLN A 201 17.12 -27.72 -28.00
CA GLN A 201 16.55 -28.09 -29.30
C GLN A 201 17.32 -27.51 -30.49
N SER A 202 18.13 -26.46 -30.31
CA SER A 202 18.95 -25.91 -31.38
C SER A 202 20.22 -26.72 -31.67
N SER A 203 20.57 -27.69 -30.81
CA SER A 203 21.76 -28.53 -30.97
C SER A 203 21.38 -29.97 -31.35
N LEU A 204 21.88 -30.44 -32.49
CA LEU A 204 21.67 -31.81 -32.96
C LEU A 204 22.19 -32.85 -31.95
N ASN A 205 23.32 -32.57 -31.29
CA ASN A 205 23.87 -33.45 -30.26
C ASN A 205 22.91 -33.60 -29.08
N SER A 206 22.37 -32.49 -28.59
CA SER A 206 21.39 -32.49 -27.49
C SER A 206 20.11 -33.21 -27.90
N ILE A 207 19.58 -32.95 -29.09
CA ILE A 207 18.39 -33.66 -29.63
C ILE A 207 18.64 -35.17 -29.65
N ASN A 208 19.79 -35.61 -30.18
CA ASN A 208 20.12 -37.03 -30.28
C ASN A 208 20.25 -37.68 -28.90
N VAL A 209 20.97 -37.05 -27.97
CA VAL A 209 21.12 -37.54 -26.60
C VAL A 209 19.76 -37.70 -25.95
N PHE A 210 18.94 -36.64 -25.91
CA PHE A 210 17.62 -36.71 -25.31
C PHE A 210 16.68 -37.68 -26.02
N GLY A 211 16.75 -37.80 -27.34
CA GLY A 211 16.02 -38.81 -28.11
C GLY A 211 16.36 -40.25 -27.69
N ILE A 212 17.65 -40.54 -27.46
CA ILE A 212 18.09 -41.86 -26.96
C ILE A 212 17.56 -42.09 -25.55
N ILE A 213 17.65 -41.10 -24.65
CA ILE A 213 17.15 -41.19 -23.27
C ILE A 213 15.64 -41.51 -23.27
N GLN A 214 14.86 -40.81 -24.11
CA GLN A 214 13.42 -41.05 -24.21
C GLN A 214 13.11 -42.45 -24.74
N ARG A 215 13.87 -42.95 -25.73
CA ARG A 215 13.71 -44.31 -26.25
C ARG A 215 14.02 -45.37 -25.20
N LEU A 216 15.08 -45.18 -24.42
CA LEU A 216 15.41 -46.04 -23.28
C LEU A 216 14.28 -46.04 -22.26
N PHE A 217 13.77 -44.86 -21.89
CA PHE A 217 12.65 -44.76 -20.96
C PHE A 217 11.44 -45.53 -21.48
N THR A 218 11.01 -45.29 -22.72
CA THR A 218 9.88 -45.98 -23.34
C THR A 218 10.08 -47.50 -23.41
N LEU A 219 11.30 -47.97 -23.69
CA LEU A 219 11.63 -49.39 -23.73
C LEU A 219 11.43 -50.05 -22.37
N PHE A 220 12.01 -49.50 -21.31
CA PHE A 220 11.96 -50.09 -19.97
C PHE A 220 10.59 -49.88 -19.31
N SER A 221 9.96 -48.72 -19.47
CA SER A 221 8.66 -48.42 -18.88
C SER A 221 7.52 -49.24 -19.47
N ALA A 222 7.70 -49.80 -20.67
CA ALA A 222 6.71 -50.64 -21.34
C ALA A 222 6.63 -52.08 -20.78
N SER A 223 7.44 -52.46 -19.78
CA SER A 223 7.33 -53.76 -19.11
C SER A 223 7.84 -53.69 -17.68
N THR A 224 7.04 -54.16 -16.73
CA THR A 224 7.43 -54.28 -15.32
C THR A 224 8.64 -55.18 -15.12
N SER A 225 8.77 -56.26 -15.89
CA SER A 225 9.95 -57.13 -15.85
C SER A 225 11.22 -56.40 -16.27
N ARG A 226 11.20 -55.69 -17.40
CA ARG A 226 12.34 -54.87 -17.86
C ARG A 226 12.65 -53.74 -16.88
N TRP A 227 11.61 -53.09 -16.35
CA TRP A 227 11.77 -52.04 -15.35
C TRP A 227 12.47 -52.54 -14.08
N ASN A 228 12.13 -53.73 -13.59
CA ASN A 228 12.78 -54.34 -12.44
C ASN A 228 14.27 -54.65 -12.71
N VAL A 229 14.62 -55.10 -13.92
CA VAL A 229 16.02 -55.30 -14.34
C VAL A 229 16.79 -53.97 -14.40
N LEU A 230 16.15 -52.89 -14.83
CA LEU A 230 16.76 -51.57 -14.80
C LEU A 230 17.04 -51.14 -13.35
N LEU A 231 16.03 -51.24 -12.49
CA LEU A 231 16.13 -50.86 -11.08
C LEU A 231 17.18 -51.67 -10.31
N SER A 232 17.44 -52.94 -10.67
CA SER A 232 18.51 -53.71 -10.03
C SER A 232 19.91 -53.18 -10.32
N HIS A 233 20.08 -52.40 -11.38
CA HIS A 233 21.37 -51.81 -11.79
C HIS A 233 21.43 -50.29 -11.59
N THR A 234 20.30 -49.61 -11.34
CA THR A 234 20.20 -48.16 -11.13
C THR A 234 19.78 -47.82 -9.70
N THR A 235 20.72 -47.81 -8.76
CA THR A 235 20.43 -47.69 -7.31
C THR A 235 20.24 -46.26 -6.80
N ASN A 236 20.94 -45.27 -7.38
CA ASN A 236 20.93 -43.86 -6.92
C ASN A 236 19.99 -42.91 -7.68
N PHE A 237 19.75 -43.15 -8.97
CA PHE A 237 18.98 -42.28 -9.86
C PHE A 237 18.09 -43.13 -10.75
N THR A 238 16.80 -42.80 -10.86
CA THR A 238 15.88 -43.52 -11.74
C THR A 238 15.74 -42.79 -13.07
N LEU A 239 15.69 -43.54 -14.17
CA LEU A 239 15.39 -43.00 -15.48
C LEU A 239 14.00 -42.35 -15.49
N LYS A 240 13.93 -41.06 -15.81
CA LYS A 240 12.65 -40.32 -15.89
C LYS A 240 12.23 -40.13 -17.33
N ARG A 241 10.92 -39.97 -17.54
CA ARG A 241 10.38 -39.54 -18.83
C ARG A 241 10.86 -38.13 -19.12
N LEU A 242 11.26 -37.86 -20.36
CA LEU A 242 11.53 -36.49 -20.75
C LEU A 242 10.25 -35.66 -20.79
N CYS A 243 10.35 -34.44 -20.29
CA CYS A 243 9.32 -33.42 -20.41
C CYS A 243 9.85 -32.33 -21.34
N GLU A 244 9.08 -31.98 -22.37
CA GLU A 244 9.48 -30.94 -23.32
C GLU A 244 9.65 -29.58 -22.64
N THR A 245 8.74 -29.27 -21.72
CA THR A 245 8.59 -27.97 -21.08
C THR A 245 9.23 -27.87 -19.70
N ARG A 246 9.92 -28.92 -19.19
CA ARG A 246 10.60 -28.89 -17.89
C ARG A 246 12.03 -29.39 -18.00
N TRP A 247 12.98 -28.46 -17.99
CA TRP A 247 14.42 -28.71 -18.05
C TRP A 247 14.92 -29.58 -16.88
N GLU A 248 14.36 -29.39 -15.68
CA GLU A 248 14.70 -30.19 -14.50
C GLU A 248 14.51 -31.70 -14.77
N ALA A 249 13.41 -32.09 -15.40
CA ALA A 249 13.16 -33.49 -15.75
C ALA A 249 14.19 -34.05 -16.75
N LYS A 250 14.68 -33.21 -17.67
CA LYS A 250 15.75 -33.56 -18.63
C LYS A 250 17.09 -33.77 -17.92
N ILE A 251 17.46 -32.89 -16.98
CA ILE A 251 18.67 -33.05 -16.16
C ILE A 251 18.61 -34.34 -15.34
N GLU A 252 17.51 -34.62 -14.67
CA GLU A 252 17.38 -35.81 -13.82
C GLU A 252 17.51 -37.10 -14.64
N SER A 253 16.92 -37.14 -15.84
CA SER A 253 17.06 -38.27 -16.75
C SER A 253 18.49 -38.45 -17.25
N LEU A 254 19.21 -37.35 -17.48
CA LEU A 254 20.61 -37.38 -17.91
C LEU A 254 21.56 -37.78 -16.76
N LYS A 255 21.28 -37.37 -15.52
CA LYS A 255 22.03 -37.81 -14.32
C LYS A 255 21.96 -39.31 -14.15
N ALA A 256 20.78 -39.91 -14.33
CA ALA A 256 20.60 -41.36 -14.23
C ALA A 256 21.54 -42.11 -15.16
N ILE A 257 21.69 -41.65 -16.40
CA ILE A 257 22.58 -42.30 -17.37
C ILE A 257 24.05 -41.94 -17.12
N ARG A 258 24.37 -40.65 -16.98
CA ARG A 258 25.77 -40.17 -16.85
C ARG A 258 26.50 -40.81 -15.67
N TYR A 259 25.84 -40.96 -14.53
CA TYR A 259 26.49 -41.43 -13.30
C TYR A 259 26.34 -42.93 -13.04
N GLN A 260 25.53 -43.65 -13.81
CA GLN A 260 25.27 -45.08 -13.57
C GLN A 260 25.53 -45.96 -14.79
N ILE A 261 25.80 -45.42 -15.97
CA ILE A 261 26.13 -46.25 -17.14
C ILE A 261 27.38 -47.11 -16.91
N SER A 262 28.32 -46.64 -16.08
CA SER A 262 29.52 -47.40 -15.72
C SER A 262 29.23 -48.63 -14.86
N SER A 263 28.10 -48.69 -14.13
CA SER A 263 27.71 -49.87 -13.35
C SER A 263 26.96 -50.92 -14.18
N VAL A 264 26.66 -50.62 -15.44
CA VAL A 264 25.99 -51.55 -16.37
C VAL A 264 27.00 -52.33 -17.22
N HIS A 265 28.25 -51.86 -17.33
CA HIS A 265 29.36 -52.60 -17.95
C HIS A 265 30.12 -53.42 -16.91
N ILE A 266 29.60 -54.60 -16.57
CA ILE A 266 30.34 -55.73 -15.99
C ILE A 266 29.96 -56.98 -16.78
#